data_AF-A0A413ZTV3-F1
#
_entry.id   AF-A0A413ZTV3-F1
#
_cell.length_a   1.000
_cell.length_b   1.000
_cell.length_c   1.000
_cell.angle_alpha   90.00
_cell.angle_beta   90.00
_cell.angle_gamma   90.00
#
_symmetry.space_group_name_H-M   'P 1'
#
loop_
_entity.id
_entity.type
_entity.pdbx_description
1 polymer ?
#
loop_
_entity_poly.entity_id
_entity_poly.type
_entity_poly.pdbx_seq_one_letter_code
_entity_poly.pdbx_strand_id
1 'polypeptide(L)'
;MTVKEAVIKYIEYRHSLGEKFKSAGILLVSFSKFIGDTTDISSINMESVNSFLYKGNKVTAMWFARHTSLKGFFQWAFQRSLIETIPLTLDMPKRPAGLVPYIYSRDELKRLFSSALNYTRRTQNVIIPFVYQTMLITMYTMGLRTCEVIALRVGDIIWEESYIIVRTTKFYKSRIVPFNTQAKKRLLSYFDWLKESGFSVDKDAPFFVTKQAQAVNLHTFRNSFKLIRKKAGIIRTDSDRYQPRIHDLRHTFAIHRLIQWYKEGVDVQQMLPILSTYLGHTSIKYTSVYLTMTPELLETALQLFENYRLSK
;
A
#
# COMPACT_ATOMS: atom_id res chain seq x y z
N MET A 1 29.25 12.76 21.89
CA MET A 1 28.69 11.39 21.63
C MET A 1 28.52 11.26 20.13
N THR A 2 28.91 10.16 19.49
CA THR A 2 28.89 10.12 18.02
C THR A 2 27.46 10.09 17.46
N VAL A 3 27.27 10.59 16.25
CA VAL A 3 25.96 10.55 15.55
C VAL A 3 25.46 9.12 15.40
N LYS A 4 26.35 8.17 15.07
CA LYS A 4 25.98 6.76 14.92
C LYS A 4 25.44 6.17 16.23
N GLU A 5 26.14 6.38 17.34
CA GLU A 5 25.69 5.92 18.66
C GLU A 5 24.34 6.55 19.03
N ALA A 6 24.16 7.84 18.77
CA ALA A 6 22.92 8.54 19.04
C ALA A 6 21.75 7.96 18.24
N VAL A 7 21.95 7.70 16.94
CA VAL A 7 20.95 7.11 16.05
C VAL A 7 20.57 5.70 16.52
N ILE A 8 21.54 4.87 16.90
CA ILE A 8 21.28 3.52 17.43
C ILE A 8 20.45 3.61 18.70
N LYS A 9 20.88 4.43 19.68
CA LYS A 9 20.15 4.64 20.94
C LYS A 9 18.72 5.15 20.72
N TYR A 10 18.53 6.03 19.74
CA TYR A 10 17.19 6.51 19.40
C TYR A 10 16.32 5.41 18.78
N ILE A 11 16.87 4.61 17.86
CA ILE A 11 16.15 3.48 17.26
C ILE A 11 15.75 2.47 18.35
N GLU A 12 16.66 2.13 19.27
CA GLU A 12 16.40 1.26 20.41
C GLU A 12 15.31 1.84 21.32
N TYR A 13 15.36 3.15 21.62
CA TYR A 13 14.32 3.84 22.35
C TYR A 13 12.94 3.75 21.65
N ARG A 14 12.88 3.87 20.32
CA ARG A 14 11.61 3.70 19.59
C ARG A 14 11.12 2.26 19.64
N HIS A 15 12.03 1.29 19.59
CA HIS A 15 11.68 -0.13 19.75
C HIS A 15 11.18 -0.46 21.16
N SER A 16 11.75 0.14 22.22
CA SER A 16 11.28 -0.07 23.60
C SER A 16 9.87 0.50 23.84
N LEU A 17 9.44 1.47 23.04
CA LEU A 17 8.06 1.95 22.99
C LEU A 17 7.11 1.06 22.16
N GLY A 18 7.58 -0.09 21.67
CA GLY A 18 6.79 -1.04 20.88
C GLY A 18 6.67 -0.69 19.39
N GLU A 19 7.39 0.31 18.90
CA GLU A 19 7.36 0.67 17.48
C GLU A 19 8.27 -0.23 16.65
N LYS A 20 7.80 -0.65 15.47
CA LYS A 20 8.67 -1.37 14.51
C LYS A 20 9.81 -0.50 13.94
N PHE A 21 9.61 0.82 13.93
CA PHE A 21 10.51 1.90 13.48
C PHE A 21 11.39 1.68 12.22
N LYS A 22 11.04 0.72 11.36
CA LYS A 22 11.90 0.23 10.27
C LYS A 22 12.27 1.30 9.23
N SER A 23 11.28 2.01 8.68
CA SER A 23 11.52 2.98 7.60
C SER A 23 12.25 4.22 8.10
N ALA A 24 11.83 4.78 9.24
CA ALA A 24 12.49 5.94 9.85
C ALA A 24 13.91 5.57 10.31
N GLY A 25 14.11 4.40 10.92
CA GLY A 25 15.43 3.91 11.31
C GLY A 25 16.40 3.78 10.12
N ILE A 26 15.95 3.25 8.98
CA ILE A 26 16.79 3.21 7.76
C ILE A 26 17.19 4.62 7.31
N LEU A 27 16.28 5.60 7.37
CA LEU A 27 16.58 6.98 7.00
C LEU A 27 17.59 7.62 7.96
N LEU A 28 17.50 7.35 9.27
CA LEU A 28 18.44 7.87 10.26
C LEU A 28 19.81 7.23 10.15
N VAL A 29 19.89 5.93 9.87
CA VAL A 29 21.17 5.27 9.55
C VAL A 29 21.77 5.83 8.25
N SER A 30 20.93 6.14 7.25
CA SER A 30 21.40 6.83 6.05
C SER A 30 21.88 8.25 6.35
N PHE A 31 21.32 8.92 7.36
CA PHE A 31 21.74 10.24 7.81
C PHE A 31 23.09 10.19 8.53
N SER A 32 23.27 9.25 9.48
CA SER A 32 24.55 9.10 10.20
C SER A 32 25.71 8.88 9.22
N LYS A 33 25.51 7.99 8.24
CA LYS A 33 26.51 7.72 7.19
C LYS A 33 26.80 8.92 6.29
N PHE A 34 25.82 9.80 6.09
CA PHE A 34 25.99 10.99 5.25
C PHE A 34 26.77 12.09 5.99
N ILE A 35 26.51 12.28 7.28
CA ILE A 35 27.22 13.25 8.13
C ILE A 35 28.61 12.76 8.56
N GLY A 36 28.80 11.44 8.60
CA GLY A 36 29.97 10.81 9.17
C GLY A 36 29.60 10.14 10.49
N ASP A 37 29.78 8.83 10.56
CA ASP A 37 29.37 8.03 11.71
C ASP A 37 30.09 8.44 13.01
N THR A 38 31.31 8.97 12.90
CA THR A 38 32.18 9.39 14.02
C THR A 38 32.03 10.86 14.42
N THR A 39 31.24 11.64 13.68
CA THR A 39 30.99 13.05 13.97
C THR A 39 30.29 13.18 15.33
N ASP A 40 30.63 14.19 16.13
CA ASP A 40 29.88 14.46 17.36
C ASP A 40 28.49 14.99 17.03
N ILE A 41 27.46 14.51 17.72
CA ILE A 41 26.10 14.98 17.52
C ILE A 41 25.95 16.48 17.84
N SER A 42 26.74 17.01 18.79
CA SER A 42 26.70 18.42 19.17
C SER A 42 27.22 19.37 18.09
N SER A 43 28.05 18.89 17.17
CA SER A 43 28.60 19.70 16.08
C SER A 43 27.71 19.75 14.83
N ILE A 44 26.59 19.02 14.82
CA ILE A 44 25.65 19.04 13.70
C ILE A 44 24.97 20.41 13.63
N ASN A 45 25.19 21.12 12.52
CA ASN A 45 24.53 22.38 12.22
C ASN A 45 23.40 22.23 11.18
N MET A 46 22.62 23.29 11.01
CA MET A 46 21.48 23.31 10.08
C MET A 46 21.90 23.13 8.61
N GLU A 47 23.07 23.63 8.22
CA GLU A 47 23.60 23.50 6.86
C GLU A 47 23.86 22.04 6.48
N SER A 48 24.45 21.27 7.40
CA SER A 48 24.74 19.85 7.22
C SER A 48 23.45 19.03 7.07
N VAL A 49 22.42 19.36 7.87
CA VAL A 49 21.10 18.73 7.79
C VAL A 49 20.38 19.09 6.49
N ASN A 50 20.44 20.36 6.08
CA ASN A 50 19.85 20.81 4.81
C ASN A 50 20.51 20.12 3.62
N SER A 51 21.82 19.94 3.62
CA SER A 51 22.56 19.19 2.59
C SER A 51 22.06 17.75 2.45
N PHE A 52 21.70 17.10 3.56
CA PHE A 52 21.09 15.76 3.54
C PHE A 52 19.64 15.78 3.01
N LEU A 53 18.84 16.75 3.47
CA LEU A 53 17.43 16.88 3.08
C LEU A 53 17.29 17.15 1.57
N TYR A 54 18.05 18.12 1.06
CA TYR A 54 18.02 18.58 -0.33
C TYR A 54 18.96 17.80 -1.26
N LYS A 55 19.38 16.59 -0.87
CA LYS A 55 20.22 15.71 -1.71
C LYS A 55 19.67 15.62 -3.15
N GLY A 56 20.42 16.16 -4.11
CA GLY A 56 20.05 16.23 -5.54
C GLY A 56 19.21 17.46 -5.94
N ASN A 57 19.18 18.51 -5.11
CA ASN A 57 18.53 19.81 -5.33
C ASN A 57 17.05 19.74 -5.73
N LYS A 58 16.34 18.66 -5.35
CA LYS A 58 14.93 18.45 -5.67
C LYS A 58 14.14 18.06 -4.44
N VAL A 59 13.07 18.80 -4.18
CA VAL A 59 12.09 18.44 -3.14
C VAL A 59 11.27 17.26 -3.66
N THR A 60 11.32 16.14 -2.96
CA THR A 60 10.55 14.93 -3.26
C THR A 60 9.74 14.49 -2.05
N ALA A 61 8.83 13.52 -2.20
CA ALA A 61 8.15 12.93 -1.04
C ALA A 61 9.13 12.37 0.02
N MET A 62 10.34 11.97 -0.40
CA MET A 62 11.41 11.51 0.49
C MET A 62 11.96 12.63 1.39
N TRP A 63 11.98 13.88 0.91
CA TRP A 63 12.39 15.04 1.69
C TRP A 63 11.56 15.13 2.98
N PHE A 64 10.23 15.02 2.87
CA PHE A 64 9.31 15.06 4.01
C PHE A 64 9.47 13.85 4.95
N ALA A 65 9.75 12.67 4.40
CA ALA A 65 9.99 11.47 5.21
C ALA A 65 11.29 11.60 6.03
N ARG A 66 12.36 12.13 5.41
CA ARG A 66 13.63 12.44 6.08
C ARG A 66 13.43 13.49 7.15
N HIS A 67 12.82 14.63 6.80
CA HIS A 67 12.54 15.72 7.75
C HIS A 67 11.75 15.24 8.96
N THR A 68 10.67 14.48 8.75
CA THR A 68 9.85 13.95 9.86
C THR A 68 10.65 12.99 10.76
N SER A 69 11.50 12.15 10.16
CA SER A 69 12.34 11.21 10.92
C SER A 69 13.42 11.94 11.72
N LEU A 70 14.05 12.95 11.12
CA LEU A 70 15.05 13.79 11.76
C LEU A 70 14.45 14.67 12.85
N LYS A 71 13.23 15.20 12.66
CA LYS A 71 12.51 15.98 13.68
C LYS A 71 12.36 15.19 14.97
N GLY A 72 11.87 13.95 14.89
CA GLY A 72 11.72 13.09 16.06
C GLY A 72 13.07 12.75 16.72
N PHE A 73 14.09 12.49 15.92
CA PHE A 73 15.45 12.20 16.41
C PHE A 73 16.07 13.40 17.14
N PHE A 74 16.05 14.60 16.54
CA PHE A 74 16.63 15.78 17.16
C PHE A 74 15.84 16.27 18.38
N GLN A 75 14.51 16.12 18.39
CA GLN A 75 13.71 16.38 19.59
C GLN A 75 14.12 15.46 20.75
N TRP A 76 14.34 14.17 20.47
CA TRP A 76 14.82 13.22 21.46
C TRP A 76 16.25 13.55 21.96
N ALA A 77 17.13 14.00 21.06
CA ALA A 77 18.50 14.37 21.40
C ALA A 77 18.54 15.64 22.27
N PHE A 78 17.71 16.64 21.91
CA PHE A 78 17.55 17.88 22.68
C PHE A 78 17.02 17.61 24.09
N GLN A 79 15.99 16.77 24.24
CA GLN A 79 15.44 16.37 25.55
C GLN A 79 16.45 15.65 26.46
N ARG A 80 17.55 15.14 25.90
CA ARG A 80 18.64 14.45 26.64
C ARG A 80 19.88 15.32 26.79
N SER A 81 19.78 16.61 26.46
CA SER A 81 20.89 17.56 26.51
C SER A 81 22.10 17.13 25.67
N LEU A 82 21.87 16.36 24.60
CA LEU A 82 22.92 15.93 23.67
C LEU A 82 23.26 17.00 22.64
N ILE A 83 22.31 17.92 22.42
CA ILE A 83 22.41 19.11 21.58
C ILE A 83 21.71 20.26 22.28
N GLU A 84 22.20 21.48 22.09
CA GLU A 84 21.62 22.69 22.70
C GLU A 84 20.49 23.30 21.87
N THR A 85 20.47 23.04 20.56
CA THR A 85 19.43 23.52 19.64
C THR A 85 19.08 22.44 18.62
N ILE A 86 17.88 22.51 18.04
CA ILE A 86 17.44 21.55 17.02
C ILE A 86 17.88 22.06 15.64
N PRO A 87 18.82 21.40 14.93
CA PRO A 87 19.36 21.88 13.66
C PRO A 87 18.46 21.49 12.48
N LEU A 88 17.19 21.88 12.51
CA LEU A 88 16.20 21.51 11.49
C LEU A 88 15.37 22.72 11.06
N THR A 89 15.21 22.91 9.75
CA THR A 89 14.35 23.99 9.23
C THR A 89 12.90 23.82 9.68
N LEU A 90 12.30 24.93 10.12
CA LEU A 90 10.86 25.05 10.37
C LEU A 90 10.10 25.43 9.11
N ASP A 91 10.75 26.15 8.19
CA ASP A 91 10.18 26.48 6.89
C ASP A 91 10.25 25.26 5.98
N MET A 92 9.08 24.78 5.57
CA MET A 92 8.89 23.55 4.84
C MET A 92 8.56 23.89 3.39
N PRO A 93 9.29 23.35 2.39
CA PRO A 93 8.96 23.60 1.00
C PRO A 93 7.56 23.05 0.67
N LYS A 94 6.96 23.58 -0.40
CA LYS A 94 5.70 23.05 -0.91
C LYS A 94 5.86 21.58 -1.28
N ARG A 95 4.94 20.74 -0.77
CA ARG A 95 4.95 19.31 -1.09
C ARG A 95 4.68 19.12 -2.58
N PRO A 96 5.51 18.33 -3.30
CA PRO A 96 5.21 17.94 -4.67
C PRO A 96 3.85 17.29 -4.76
N ALA A 97 3.19 17.45 -5.90
CA ALA A 97 1.93 16.78 -6.18
C ALA A 97 2.07 15.27 -5.92
N GLY A 98 1.02 14.69 -5.34
CA GLY A 98 0.94 13.25 -5.16
C GLY A 98 0.96 12.54 -6.51
N LEU A 99 1.44 11.30 -6.51
CA LEU A 99 1.32 10.43 -7.67
C LEU A 99 -0.16 10.17 -7.94
N VAL A 100 -0.59 10.37 -9.20
CA VAL A 100 -1.96 10.12 -9.63
C VAL A 100 -2.12 8.61 -9.81
N PRO A 101 -2.97 7.93 -9.03
CA PRO A 101 -3.13 6.50 -9.15
C PRO A 101 -3.70 6.12 -10.51
N TYR A 102 -3.20 5.04 -11.08
CA TYR A 102 -3.76 4.48 -12.30
C TYR A 102 -5.08 3.77 -12.00
N ILE A 103 -6.11 3.98 -12.82
CA ILE A 103 -7.38 3.28 -12.67
C ILE A 103 -7.50 2.31 -13.83
N TYR A 104 -7.48 1.01 -13.54
CA TYR A 104 -7.54 -0.03 -14.57
C TYR A 104 -8.95 -0.14 -15.14
N SER A 105 -9.07 -0.11 -16.47
CA SER A 105 -10.35 -0.42 -17.11
C SER A 105 -10.75 -1.89 -16.90
N ARG A 106 -12.02 -2.21 -17.10
CA ARG A 106 -12.50 -3.60 -16.99
C ARG A 106 -11.78 -4.54 -17.96
N ASP A 107 -11.46 -4.08 -19.16
CA ASP A 107 -10.74 -4.89 -20.15
C ASP A 107 -9.26 -5.02 -19.83
N GLU A 108 -8.63 -4.00 -19.26
CA GLU A 108 -7.29 -4.14 -18.70
C GLU A 108 -7.25 -5.14 -17.56
N LEU A 109 -8.23 -5.13 -16.65
CA LEU A 109 -8.32 -6.12 -15.56
C LEU A 109 -8.47 -7.54 -16.11
N LYS A 110 -9.34 -7.76 -17.11
CA LYS A 110 -9.47 -9.07 -17.79
C LYS A 110 -8.12 -9.50 -18.38
N ARG A 111 -7.45 -8.64 -19.16
CA ARG A 111 -6.14 -8.94 -19.76
C ARG A 111 -5.07 -9.21 -18.69
N LEU A 112 -5.07 -8.45 -17.60
CA LEU A 112 -4.14 -8.60 -16.49
C LEU A 112 -4.32 -9.96 -15.81
N PHE A 113 -5.55 -10.33 -15.46
CA PHE A 113 -5.85 -11.59 -14.80
C PHE A 113 -5.59 -12.79 -15.72
N SER A 114 -5.94 -12.71 -17.00
CA SER A 114 -5.61 -13.76 -17.98
C SER A 114 -4.10 -13.90 -18.18
N SER A 115 -3.37 -12.78 -18.23
CA SER A 115 -1.90 -12.80 -18.35
C SER A 115 -1.22 -13.38 -17.12
N ALA A 116 -1.81 -13.21 -15.93
CA ALA A 116 -1.31 -13.79 -14.69
C ALA A 116 -1.43 -15.32 -14.70
N LEU A 117 -2.54 -15.87 -15.21
CA LEU A 117 -2.72 -17.32 -15.35
C LEU A 117 -1.77 -17.95 -16.38
N ASN A 118 -1.43 -17.18 -17.42
CA ASN A 118 -0.48 -17.60 -18.45
C ASN A 118 0.97 -17.19 -18.13
N TYR A 119 1.26 -16.80 -16.90
CA TYR A 119 2.57 -16.33 -16.50
C TYR A 119 3.52 -17.47 -16.15
N THR A 120 4.60 -17.59 -16.91
CA THR A 120 5.71 -18.52 -16.64
C THR A 120 7.02 -17.74 -16.66
N ARG A 121 7.74 -17.73 -15.53
CA ARG A 121 9.05 -17.03 -15.42
C ARG A 121 10.21 -17.87 -15.94
N ARG A 122 10.09 -19.18 -15.83
CA ARG A 122 10.96 -20.24 -16.37
C ARG A 122 10.08 -21.46 -16.63
N THR A 123 10.49 -22.29 -17.58
CA THR A 123 9.85 -23.55 -17.94
C THR A 123 9.41 -24.34 -16.68
N GLN A 124 8.15 -24.81 -16.70
CA GLN A 124 7.56 -25.77 -15.73
C GLN A 124 7.16 -25.27 -14.32
N ASN A 125 6.83 -23.99 -14.13
CA ASN A 125 6.32 -23.52 -12.83
C ASN A 125 4.79 -23.27 -12.82
N VAL A 126 4.00 -24.34 -12.88
CA VAL A 126 2.51 -24.32 -13.03
C VAL A 126 1.78 -23.74 -11.80
N ILE A 127 2.36 -23.86 -10.61
CA ILE A 127 1.75 -23.47 -9.32
C ILE A 127 1.64 -21.95 -9.18
N ILE A 128 2.66 -21.21 -9.64
CA ILE A 128 2.76 -19.75 -9.49
C ILE A 128 1.66 -18.95 -10.22
N PRO A 129 1.31 -19.24 -11.49
CA PRO A 129 0.30 -18.47 -12.22
C PRO A 129 -1.07 -18.46 -11.54
N PHE A 130 -1.55 -19.60 -11.05
CA PHE A 130 -2.86 -19.69 -10.41
C PHE A 130 -2.91 -18.90 -9.09
N VAL A 131 -1.86 -19.02 -8.27
CA VAL A 131 -1.68 -18.22 -7.04
C VAL A 131 -1.72 -16.72 -7.37
N TYR A 132 -0.91 -16.26 -8.33
CA TYR A 132 -0.84 -14.83 -8.67
C TYR A 132 -2.15 -14.31 -9.27
N GLN A 133 -2.82 -15.07 -10.12
CA GLN A 133 -4.13 -14.66 -10.64
C GLN A 133 -5.14 -14.49 -9.50
N THR A 134 -5.24 -15.47 -8.59
CA THR A 134 -6.17 -15.39 -7.46
C THR A 134 -5.81 -14.25 -6.50
N MET A 135 -4.52 -14.00 -6.24
CA MET A 135 -4.08 -12.84 -5.46
C MET A 135 -4.52 -11.52 -6.09
N LEU A 136 -4.29 -11.34 -7.41
CA LEU A 136 -4.66 -10.10 -8.10
C LEU A 136 -6.18 -9.88 -8.14
N ILE A 137 -6.96 -10.94 -8.38
CA ILE A 137 -8.42 -10.89 -8.31
C ILE A 137 -8.85 -10.49 -6.90
N THR A 138 -8.32 -11.14 -5.86
CA THR A 138 -8.64 -10.86 -4.44
C THR A 138 -8.32 -9.40 -4.09
N MET A 139 -7.16 -8.90 -4.52
CA MET A 139 -6.77 -7.50 -4.31
C MET A 139 -7.77 -6.53 -4.94
N TYR A 140 -8.24 -6.81 -6.16
CA TYR A 140 -9.20 -5.98 -6.85
C TYR A 140 -10.61 -6.12 -6.30
N THR A 141 -11.11 -7.32 -6.03
CA THR A 141 -12.51 -7.52 -5.60
C THR A 141 -12.77 -7.12 -4.16
N MET A 142 -11.73 -7.10 -3.32
CA MET A 142 -11.83 -6.80 -1.88
C MET A 142 -11.07 -5.54 -1.48
N GLY A 143 -10.43 -4.84 -2.44
CA GLY A 143 -9.66 -3.64 -2.18
C GLY A 143 -8.50 -3.82 -1.20
N LEU A 144 -7.94 -5.03 -1.07
CA LEU A 144 -6.90 -5.30 -0.09
C LEU A 144 -5.54 -4.69 -0.47
N ARG A 145 -4.72 -4.37 0.54
CA ARG A 145 -3.31 -4.04 0.31
C ARG A 145 -2.52 -5.31 -0.03
N THR A 146 -1.43 -5.17 -0.79
CA THR A 146 -0.60 -6.32 -1.17
C THR A 146 -0.09 -7.12 0.03
N CYS A 147 0.34 -6.43 1.10
CA CYS A 147 0.81 -7.10 2.31
C CYS A 147 -0.31 -7.79 3.09
N GLU A 148 -1.54 -7.28 3.01
CA GLU A 148 -2.70 -7.91 3.65
C GLU A 148 -3.02 -9.24 2.95
N VAL A 149 -3.05 -9.23 1.61
CA VAL A 149 -3.24 -10.47 0.82
C VAL A 149 -2.14 -11.50 1.10
N ILE A 150 -0.88 -11.09 1.11
CA ILE A 150 0.25 -12.00 1.39
C ILE A 150 0.17 -12.60 2.80
N ALA A 151 -0.37 -11.86 3.77
CA ALA A 151 -0.44 -12.29 5.16
C ALA A 151 -1.70 -13.10 5.50
N LEU A 152 -2.65 -13.25 4.58
CA LEU A 152 -3.87 -14.03 4.79
C LEU A 152 -3.53 -15.48 5.12
N ARG A 153 -4.18 -16.00 6.16
CA ARG A 153 -4.15 -17.42 6.54
C ARG A 153 -5.44 -18.12 6.14
N VAL A 154 -5.42 -19.44 6.09
CA VAL A 154 -6.60 -20.24 5.73
C VAL A 154 -7.76 -19.95 6.69
N GLY A 155 -7.49 -19.87 8.00
CA GLY A 155 -8.49 -19.55 9.02
C GLY A 155 -8.98 -18.11 9.03
N ASP A 156 -8.47 -17.24 8.15
CA ASP A 156 -8.97 -15.87 7.98
C ASP A 156 -10.16 -15.81 7.01
N ILE A 157 -10.46 -16.88 6.28
CA ILE A 157 -11.56 -16.93 5.33
C ILE A 157 -12.75 -17.60 5.98
N ILE A 158 -13.82 -16.83 6.15
CA ILE A 158 -15.06 -17.30 6.73
C ILE A 158 -16.04 -17.53 5.58
N TRP A 159 -16.26 -18.81 5.25
CA TRP A 159 -16.92 -19.21 4.01
C TRP A 159 -18.42 -19.02 4.06
N GLU A 160 -19.04 -19.38 5.18
CA GLU A 160 -20.49 -19.35 5.41
C GLU A 160 -21.00 -17.92 5.27
N GLU A 161 -20.41 -16.98 6.01
CA GLU A 161 -20.76 -15.55 6.02
C GLU A 161 -20.07 -14.73 4.92
N SER A 162 -19.21 -15.35 4.11
CA SER A 162 -18.55 -14.74 2.94
C SER A 162 -17.74 -13.47 3.25
N TYR A 163 -16.87 -13.55 4.25
CA TYR A 163 -15.93 -12.47 4.56
C TYR A 163 -14.54 -12.98 4.94
N ILE A 164 -13.55 -12.09 4.83
CA ILE A 164 -12.20 -12.35 5.34
C ILE A 164 -11.88 -11.47 6.53
N ILE A 165 -11.08 -12.01 7.45
CA ILE A 165 -10.53 -11.29 8.60
C ILE A 165 -9.14 -10.80 8.23
N VAL A 166 -9.00 -9.50 7.99
CA VAL A 166 -7.69 -8.89 7.75
C VAL A 166 -7.05 -8.57 9.10
N ARG A 167 -6.17 -9.46 9.55
CA ARG A 167 -5.42 -9.28 10.81
C ARG A 167 -4.30 -8.25 10.66
N THR A 168 -3.93 -7.64 11.78
CA THR A 168 -2.65 -6.93 11.94
C THR A 168 -2.40 -5.85 10.88
N THR A 169 -3.42 -5.03 10.62
CA THR A 169 -3.26 -3.86 9.75
C THR A 169 -2.34 -2.82 10.42
N LYS A 170 -2.05 -1.70 9.74
CA LYS A 170 -1.35 -0.57 10.37
C LYS A 170 -2.10 -0.22 11.67
N PHE A 171 -1.38 -0.10 12.79
CA PHE A 171 -1.92 0.14 14.15
C PHE A 171 -2.63 -1.03 14.84
N TYR A 172 -2.33 -2.29 14.46
CA TYR A 172 -2.85 -3.49 15.13
C TYR A 172 -4.39 -3.63 15.08
N LYS A 173 -5.06 -2.86 14.21
CA LYS A 173 -6.51 -3.01 14.00
C LYS A 173 -6.77 -4.19 13.08
N SER A 174 -7.75 -5.00 13.43
CA SER A 174 -8.33 -6.00 12.53
C SER A 174 -9.58 -5.43 11.88
N ARG A 175 -9.91 -5.89 10.67
CA ARG A 175 -11.17 -5.54 10.01
C ARG A 175 -11.72 -6.73 9.24
N ILE A 176 -13.04 -6.71 9.07
CA ILE A 176 -13.76 -7.66 8.23
C ILE A 176 -13.91 -7.06 6.84
N VAL A 177 -13.67 -7.87 5.80
CA VAL A 177 -13.88 -7.49 4.41
C VAL A 177 -14.79 -8.52 3.75
N PRO A 178 -16.05 -8.17 3.43
CA PRO A 178 -16.97 -9.07 2.77
C PRO A 178 -16.54 -9.30 1.32
N PHE A 179 -16.92 -10.43 0.76
CA PHE A 179 -16.71 -10.75 -0.63
C PHE A 179 -17.96 -11.35 -1.27
N ASN A 180 -18.17 -11.09 -2.56
CA ASN A 180 -19.35 -11.55 -3.27
C ASN A 180 -19.22 -13.01 -3.73
N THR A 181 -20.32 -13.57 -4.27
CA THR A 181 -20.38 -14.96 -4.74
C THR A 181 -19.32 -15.30 -5.80
N GLN A 182 -18.97 -14.34 -6.67
CA GLN A 182 -17.94 -14.57 -7.69
C GLN A 182 -16.54 -14.69 -7.06
N ALA A 183 -16.22 -13.81 -6.11
CA ALA A 183 -14.99 -13.88 -5.35
C ALA A 183 -14.93 -15.16 -4.49
N LYS A 184 -16.05 -15.54 -3.85
CA LYS A 184 -16.17 -16.81 -3.11
C LYS A 184 -15.86 -18.00 -4.00
N LYS A 185 -16.50 -18.11 -5.17
CA LYS A 185 -16.24 -19.19 -6.14
C LYS A 185 -14.77 -19.27 -6.52
N ARG A 186 -14.13 -18.11 -6.73
CA ARG A 186 -12.71 -18.05 -7.09
C ARG A 186 -11.79 -18.47 -5.94
N LEU A 187 -12.08 -18.04 -4.72
CA LEU A 187 -11.33 -18.43 -3.53
C LEU A 187 -11.51 -19.92 -3.21
N LEU A 188 -12.72 -20.46 -3.35
CA LEU A 188 -13.00 -21.89 -3.17
C LEU A 188 -12.23 -22.73 -4.19
N SER A 189 -12.30 -22.39 -5.48
CA SER A 189 -11.53 -23.09 -6.51
C SER A 189 -10.02 -23.08 -6.22
N TYR A 190 -9.52 -22.00 -5.64
CA TYR A 190 -8.12 -21.93 -5.20
C TYR A 190 -7.85 -22.78 -3.95
N PHE A 191 -8.77 -22.80 -2.99
CA PHE A 191 -8.68 -23.61 -1.79
C PHE A 191 -8.76 -25.12 -2.09
N ASP A 192 -9.61 -25.53 -3.03
CA ASP A 192 -9.71 -26.92 -3.47
C ASP A 192 -8.42 -27.37 -4.14
N TRP A 193 -7.86 -26.54 -5.03
CA TRP A 193 -6.55 -26.78 -5.61
C TRP A 193 -5.42 -26.87 -4.58
N LEU A 194 -5.46 -26.10 -3.48
CA LEU A 194 -4.48 -26.23 -2.39
C LEU A 194 -4.54 -27.63 -1.76
N LYS A 195 -5.76 -28.12 -1.46
CA LYS A 195 -5.98 -29.46 -0.90
C LYS A 195 -5.50 -30.54 -1.85
N GLU A 196 -5.91 -30.48 -3.11
CA GLU A 196 -5.54 -31.45 -4.16
C GLU A 196 -4.03 -31.47 -4.42
N SER A 197 -3.36 -30.33 -4.28
CA SER A 197 -1.91 -30.20 -4.46
C SER A 197 -1.11 -30.60 -3.20
N GLY A 198 -1.76 -31.03 -2.12
CA GLY A 198 -1.11 -31.49 -0.89
C GLY A 198 -0.55 -30.39 0.00
N PHE A 199 -0.99 -29.14 -0.16
CA PHE A 199 -0.61 -28.06 0.76
C PHE A 199 -1.41 -28.15 2.07
N SER A 200 -0.81 -27.74 3.20
CA SER A 200 -1.53 -27.63 4.47
C SER A 200 -2.69 -26.64 4.34
N VAL A 201 -3.84 -27.06 4.85
CA VAL A 201 -5.06 -26.24 4.98
C VAL A 201 -5.43 -26.02 6.44
N ASP A 202 -4.43 -26.13 7.33
CA ASP A 202 -4.61 -25.78 8.75
C ASP A 202 -4.93 -24.30 8.89
N LYS A 203 -5.66 -23.93 9.94
CA LYS A 203 -6.12 -22.55 10.16
C LYS A 203 -4.98 -21.53 10.14
N ASP A 204 -3.80 -21.91 10.60
CA ASP A 204 -2.63 -21.04 10.63
C ASP A 204 -1.76 -21.12 9.37
N ALA A 205 -2.03 -22.02 8.42
CA ALA A 205 -1.27 -22.09 7.18
C ALA A 205 -1.47 -20.81 6.33
N PRO A 206 -0.43 -20.32 5.61
CA PRO A 206 -0.59 -19.23 4.66
C PRO A 206 -1.60 -19.61 3.58
N PHE A 207 -2.54 -18.72 3.26
CA PHE A 207 -3.50 -18.99 2.20
C PHE A 207 -2.84 -18.90 0.82
N PHE A 208 -2.01 -17.88 0.58
CA PHE A 208 -1.26 -17.74 -0.68
C PHE A 208 0.16 -18.28 -0.55
N VAL A 209 0.41 -19.43 -1.17
CA VAL A 209 1.64 -20.21 -0.99
C VAL A 209 2.58 -20.17 -2.20
N THR A 210 3.86 -20.39 -1.95
CA THR A 210 4.86 -20.78 -2.95
C THR A 210 4.91 -22.31 -3.07
N LYS A 211 5.69 -22.82 -4.04
CA LYS A 211 5.98 -24.25 -4.16
C LYS A 211 6.53 -24.90 -2.88
N GLN A 212 7.19 -24.11 -2.04
CA GLN A 212 7.78 -24.56 -0.77
C GLN A 212 6.78 -24.48 0.40
N ALA A 213 5.48 -24.33 0.12
CA ALA A 213 4.42 -24.15 1.13
C ALA A 213 4.62 -22.92 2.06
N GLN A 214 5.39 -21.93 1.60
CA GLN A 214 5.65 -20.69 2.34
C GLN A 214 4.78 -19.55 1.80
N ALA A 215 4.54 -18.53 2.63
CA ALA A 215 3.84 -17.33 2.17
C ALA A 215 4.57 -16.67 0.98
N VAL A 216 3.82 -16.17 0.00
CA VAL A 216 4.38 -15.48 -1.17
C VAL A 216 5.22 -14.27 -0.75
N ASN A 217 6.47 -14.22 -1.23
CA ASN A 217 7.33 -13.08 -0.96
C ASN A 217 6.87 -11.81 -1.72
N LEU A 218 6.75 -10.69 -1.00
CA LEU A 218 6.32 -9.39 -1.53
C LEU A 218 7.20 -8.87 -2.68
N HIS A 219 8.52 -8.98 -2.56
CA HIS A 219 9.45 -8.50 -3.58
C HIS A 219 9.32 -9.34 -4.86
N THR A 220 9.24 -10.66 -4.72
CA THR A 220 9.02 -11.57 -5.84
C THR A 220 7.70 -11.28 -6.54
N PHE A 221 6.60 -11.15 -5.79
CA PHE A 221 5.29 -10.83 -6.37
C PHE A 221 5.28 -9.48 -7.10
N ARG A 222 5.91 -8.45 -6.52
CA ARG A 222 6.08 -7.13 -7.18
C ARG A 222 6.83 -7.22 -8.50
N ASN A 223 7.89 -8.01 -8.56
CA ASN A 223 8.66 -8.19 -9.80
C ASN A 223 7.87 -9.00 -10.84
N SER A 224 7.21 -10.08 -10.43
CA SER A 224 6.36 -10.88 -11.30
C SER A 224 5.21 -10.05 -11.88
N PHE A 225 4.58 -9.19 -11.06
CA PHE A 225 3.54 -8.29 -11.53
C PHE A 225 4.01 -7.34 -12.64
N LYS A 226 5.22 -6.78 -12.56
CA LYS A 226 5.74 -5.91 -13.62
C LYS A 226 5.78 -6.63 -14.97
N LEU A 227 6.15 -7.92 -14.95
CA LEU A 227 6.21 -8.77 -16.13
C LEU A 227 4.80 -9.15 -16.62
N ILE A 228 3.90 -9.54 -15.71
CA ILE A 228 2.49 -9.85 -16.01
C ILE A 228 1.81 -8.64 -16.65
N ARG A 229 1.97 -7.45 -16.06
CA ARG A 229 1.43 -6.18 -16.58
C ARG A 229 1.96 -5.87 -17.98
N LYS A 230 3.27 -6.05 -18.21
CA LYS A 230 3.88 -5.86 -19.53
C LYS A 230 3.30 -6.84 -20.55
N LYS A 231 3.14 -8.12 -20.18
CA LYS A 231 2.53 -9.16 -21.04
C LYS A 231 1.06 -8.86 -21.35
N ALA A 232 0.34 -8.25 -20.41
CA ALA A 232 -1.04 -7.80 -20.60
C ALA A 232 -1.17 -6.56 -21.51
N GLY A 233 -0.05 -5.99 -21.97
CA GLY A 233 -0.05 -4.77 -22.79
C GLY A 233 -0.49 -3.51 -22.03
N ILE A 234 -0.45 -3.53 -20.69
CA ILE A 234 -0.92 -2.41 -19.88
C ILE A 234 0.26 -1.48 -19.62
N ILE A 235 0.31 -0.38 -20.36
CA ILE A 235 1.37 0.63 -20.28
C ILE A 235 0.70 1.98 -20.09
N ARG A 236 1.20 2.74 -19.12
CA ARG A 236 0.79 4.12 -18.93
C ARG A 236 1.64 4.99 -19.84
N THR A 237 0.98 5.78 -20.67
CA THR A 237 1.59 6.64 -21.70
C THR A 237 1.49 8.13 -21.39
N ASP A 238 0.86 8.50 -20.29
CA ASP A 238 0.78 9.89 -19.84
C ASP A 238 2.11 10.40 -19.26
N SER A 239 2.14 11.67 -18.84
CA SER A 239 3.32 12.33 -18.28
C SER A 239 3.73 11.85 -16.88
N ASP A 240 3.05 10.85 -16.31
CA ASP A 240 3.40 10.35 -14.97
C ASP A 240 4.67 9.49 -15.03
N ARG A 241 5.54 9.69 -14.05
CA ARG A 241 6.83 9.02 -13.94
C ARG A 241 6.68 7.50 -13.73
N TYR A 242 5.55 7.06 -13.18
CA TYR A 242 5.39 5.68 -12.74
C TYR A 242 4.37 4.92 -13.58
N GLN A 243 4.81 3.74 -14.02
CA GLN A 243 3.94 2.75 -14.61
C GLN A 243 2.92 2.19 -13.59
N PRO A 244 1.78 1.64 -14.04
CA PRO A 244 0.72 1.14 -13.17
C PRO A 244 1.22 0.10 -12.17
N ARG A 245 0.79 0.21 -10.92
CA ARG A 245 1.31 -0.51 -9.76
C ARG A 245 0.28 -1.52 -9.27
N ILE A 246 0.73 -2.54 -8.53
CA ILE A 246 -0.20 -3.49 -7.88
C ILE A 246 -1.21 -2.76 -6.98
N HIS A 247 -0.76 -1.73 -6.26
CA HIS A 247 -1.64 -0.98 -5.35
C HIS A 247 -2.73 -0.20 -6.08
N ASP A 248 -2.56 0.05 -7.37
CA ASP A 248 -3.54 0.73 -8.20
C ASP A 248 -4.80 -0.14 -8.43
N LEU A 249 -4.73 -1.47 -8.24
CA LEU A 249 -5.90 -2.35 -8.19
C LEU A 249 -6.87 -1.98 -7.07
N ARG A 250 -6.34 -1.54 -5.92
CA ARG A 250 -7.15 -1.09 -4.80
C ARG A 250 -7.77 0.29 -5.07
N HIS A 251 -7.03 1.19 -5.72
CA HIS A 251 -7.61 2.46 -6.16
C HIS A 251 -8.74 2.21 -7.17
N THR A 252 -8.53 1.28 -8.09
CA THR A 252 -9.52 0.85 -9.07
C THR A 252 -10.76 0.25 -8.42
N PHE A 253 -10.60 -0.63 -7.42
CA PHE A 253 -11.70 -1.15 -6.61
C PHE A 253 -12.57 -0.03 -6.02
N ALA A 254 -11.92 0.92 -5.34
CA ALA A 254 -12.63 2.00 -4.66
C ALA A 254 -13.42 2.86 -5.66
N ILE A 255 -12.80 3.23 -6.79
CA ILE A 255 -13.46 4.01 -7.84
C ILE A 255 -14.62 3.22 -8.47
N HIS A 256 -14.40 1.97 -8.88
CA HIS A 256 -15.47 1.15 -9.46
C HIS A 256 -16.64 0.95 -8.50
N ARG A 257 -16.38 0.82 -7.20
CA ARG A 257 -17.44 0.71 -6.18
C ARG A 257 -18.22 2.01 -6.03
N LEU A 258 -17.55 3.17 -6.03
CA LEU A 258 -18.20 4.47 -5.99
C LEU A 258 -19.08 4.69 -7.24
N ILE A 259 -18.55 4.40 -8.44
CA ILE A 259 -19.30 4.49 -9.70
C ILE A 259 -20.54 3.58 -9.63
N GLN A 260 -20.39 2.36 -9.11
CA GLN A 260 -21.51 1.44 -8.95
C GLN A 260 -22.57 2.00 -8.00
N TRP A 261 -22.20 2.56 -6.85
CA TRP A 261 -23.15 3.16 -5.92
C TRP A 261 -23.88 4.37 -6.50
N TYR A 262 -23.19 5.21 -7.27
CA TYR A 262 -23.85 6.28 -8.02
C TYR A 262 -24.91 5.71 -8.98
N LYS A 263 -24.58 4.66 -9.72
CA LYS A 263 -25.51 4.00 -10.66
C LYS A 263 -26.69 3.32 -9.96
N GLU A 264 -26.48 2.80 -8.74
CA GLU A 264 -27.51 2.20 -7.90
C GLU A 264 -28.38 3.25 -7.17
N GLY A 265 -28.07 4.54 -7.30
CA GLY A 265 -28.81 5.61 -6.62
C GLY A 265 -28.59 5.64 -5.09
N VAL A 266 -27.54 4.98 -4.59
CA VAL A 266 -27.22 4.95 -3.17
C VAL A 266 -26.54 6.27 -2.78
N ASP A 267 -26.84 6.78 -1.58
CA ASP A 267 -26.16 7.97 -1.05
C ASP A 267 -24.67 7.68 -0.81
N VAL A 268 -23.84 8.09 -1.78
CA VAL A 268 -22.39 7.89 -1.74
C VAL A 268 -21.75 8.56 -0.54
N GLN A 269 -22.27 9.69 -0.06
CA GLN A 269 -21.72 10.38 1.11
C GLN A 269 -21.89 9.55 2.38
N GLN A 270 -23.05 8.89 2.53
CA GLN A 270 -23.29 7.95 3.63
C GLN A 270 -22.45 6.66 3.51
N MET A 271 -22.14 6.24 2.28
CA MET A 271 -21.35 5.03 2.04
C MET A 271 -19.82 5.24 2.15
N LEU A 272 -19.33 6.48 2.09
CA LEU A 272 -17.89 6.78 2.18
C LEU A 272 -17.23 6.32 3.50
N PRO A 273 -17.83 6.52 4.69
CA PRO A 273 -17.32 5.96 5.95
C PRO A 273 -17.21 4.44 5.92
N ILE A 274 -18.19 3.77 5.30
CA ILE A 274 -18.23 2.31 5.15
C ILE A 274 -17.07 1.85 4.24
N LEU A 275 -16.90 2.49 3.08
CA LEU A 275 -15.79 2.22 2.17
C LEU A 275 -14.43 2.47 2.84
N SER A 276 -14.31 3.57 3.60
CA SER A 276 -13.12 3.89 4.39
C SER A 276 -12.76 2.77 5.36
N THR A 277 -13.77 2.18 6.00
CA THR A 277 -13.62 1.06 6.92
C THR A 277 -13.18 -0.21 6.20
N TYR A 278 -13.82 -0.57 5.07
CA TYR A 278 -13.40 -1.72 4.24
C TYR A 278 -11.98 -1.59 3.71
N LEU A 279 -11.60 -0.38 3.32
CA LEU A 279 -10.25 -0.08 2.90
C LEU A 279 -9.27 -0.07 4.11
N GLY A 280 -9.74 0.12 5.34
CA GLY A 280 -8.88 0.27 6.51
C GLY A 280 -8.07 1.56 6.43
N HIS A 281 -8.72 2.66 6.07
CA HIS A 281 -8.18 4.01 6.15
C HIS A 281 -8.36 4.55 7.56
N THR A 282 -7.30 5.18 8.10
CA THR A 282 -7.35 5.78 9.44
C THR A 282 -8.01 7.16 9.46
N SER A 283 -8.34 7.71 8.29
CA SER A 283 -9.05 8.96 8.13
C SER A 283 -9.86 8.89 6.84
N ILE A 284 -11.08 9.41 6.89
CA ILE A 284 -11.97 9.48 5.72
C ILE A 284 -11.38 10.33 4.60
N LYS A 285 -10.47 11.27 4.91
CA LYS A 285 -9.73 12.08 3.94
C LYS A 285 -8.99 11.23 2.90
N TYR A 286 -8.54 10.04 3.27
CA TYR A 286 -7.88 9.13 2.31
C TYR A 286 -8.86 8.49 1.34
N THR A 287 -10.14 8.39 1.71
CA THR A 287 -11.22 7.87 0.87
C THR A 287 -11.84 8.98 0.02
N SER A 288 -11.96 10.20 0.56
CA SER A 288 -12.54 11.34 -0.18
C SER A 288 -11.72 11.73 -1.41
N VAL A 289 -10.42 11.43 -1.44
CA VAL A 289 -9.56 11.63 -2.62
C VAL A 289 -10.11 10.90 -3.86
N TYR A 290 -10.84 9.79 -3.68
CA TYR A 290 -11.45 9.06 -4.80
C TYR A 290 -12.57 9.84 -5.49
N LEU A 291 -13.26 10.74 -4.79
CA LEU A 291 -14.32 11.56 -5.37
C LEU A 291 -13.81 12.56 -6.41
N THR A 292 -12.54 12.96 -6.30
CA THR A 292 -11.92 13.96 -7.16
C THR A 292 -10.99 13.35 -8.21
N MET A 293 -10.90 12.02 -8.31
CA MET A 293 -9.79 11.35 -9.00
C MET A 293 -10.08 10.91 -10.42
N THR A 294 -11.34 10.80 -10.85
CA THR A 294 -11.66 10.34 -12.21
C THR A 294 -12.72 11.20 -12.91
N PRO A 295 -12.46 11.63 -14.16
CA PRO A 295 -13.46 12.30 -15.00
C PRO A 295 -14.75 11.50 -15.14
N GLU A 296 -14.67 10.17 -15.26
CA GLU A 296 -15.85 9.29 -15.35
C GLU A 296 -16.76 9.38 -14.11
N LEU A 297 -16.19 9.53 -12.91
CA LEU A 297 -16.98 9.67 -11.69
C LEU A 297 -17.60 11.06 -11.59
N LEU A 298 -16.89 12.10 -12.06
CA LEU A 298 -17.45 13.44 -12.19
C LEU A 298 -18.59 13.49 -13.21
N GLU A 299 -18.41 12.87 -14.38
CA GLU A 299 -19.43 12.79 -15.42
C GLU A 299 -20.67 12.03 -14.93
N THR A 300 -20.48 10.88 -14.25
CA THR A 300 -21.60 10.13 -13.65
C THR A 300 -22.34 10.98 -12.61
N ALA A 301 -21.61 11.72 -11.76
CA ALA A 301 -22.22 12.61 -10.77
C ALA A 301 -22.96 13.79 -11.43
N LEU A 302 -22.42 14.35 -12.51
CA LEU A 302 -23.06 15.42 -13.29
C LEU A 302 -24.35 14.95 -13.96
N GLN A 303 -24.34 13.78 -14.60
CA GLN A 303 -25.54 13.20 -15.21
C GLN A 303 -26.66 12.98 -14.18
N LEU A 304 -26.32 12.50 -12.98
CA LEU A 304 -27.30 12.35 -11.89
C LEU A 304 -27.84 13.70 -11.40
N PHE A 305 -26.98 14.72 -11.32
CA PHE A 305 -27.40 16.08 -10.96
C PHE A 305 -28.33 16.69 -12.01
N GLU A 306 -28.04 16.53 -13.30
CA GLU A 306 -28.90 16.98 -14.38
C GLU A 306 -30.27 16.30 -14.32
N ASN A 307 -30.30 14.97 -14.12
CA ASN A 307 -31.54 14.22 -13.97
C ASN A 307 -32.37 14.67 -12.75
N TYR A 308 -31.73 14.98 -11.61
CA TYR A 308 -32.41 15.54 -10.43
C TYR A 308 -32.97 16.95 -10.69
N ARG A 309 -32.23 17.78 -11.42
CA ARG A 309 -32.69 19.13 -11.80
C ARG A 309 -33.91 19.06 -12.73
N LEU A 310 -33.96 18.06 -13.60
CA LEU A 310 -35.06 17.87 -14.56
C LEU A 310 -36.30 17.19 -13.96
N SER A 311 -36.17 16.54 -12.79
CA SER A 311 -37.29 15.89 -12.08
C SER A 311 -37.96 16.77 -11.02
N LYS A 312 -37.51 18.02 -10.87
CA LYS A 312 -38.11 19.09 -10.07
C LYS A 312 -38.73 20.15 -10.97
#